data_AF-A0A858CQD9-F1
#
_entry.id   AF-A0A858CQD9-F1
#
_cell.length_a   1.000
_cell.length_b   1.000
_cell.length_c   1.000
_cell.angle_alpha   90.00
_cell.angle_beta   90.00
_cell.angle_gamma   90.00
#
_symmetry.space_group_name_H-M   'P 1'
#
loop_
_entity.id
_entity.type
_entity.pdbx_description
1 polymer ?
#
loop_
_entity_poly.entity_id
_entity_poly.type
_entity_poly.pdbx_seq_one_letter_code
_entity_poly.pdbx_strand_id
1 'polypeptide(L)'
;MSVAAPVRSRFYNTLTGTEPLLFHAQGYHDFKPVWPRIRAHVFGAPPRQIGQSDRVTVLTCNNGHDAMGLFEDSCAHLGVPVVVAGREFTEWSNAVHKPQAILNALADVRTPWVLHADSRDAILAGNPDRLVDDMARDFAGADMVFGGCQLSWPNAEDLSSFELGLPGSESSDYKHLNGGLWIARTDFARELFSAVLATEPHPAAPESEQGKLRKLFPNYYPRIVIDYGLRMFHNVGFTFVDTYDERSS
;
A
#
# COMPACT_ATOMS: atom_id res chain seq x y z
N MET A 1 -14.41 33.82 21.32
CA MET A 1 -14.89 33.31 20.02
C MET A 1 -14.44 31.87 19.91
N SER A 2 -15.37 30.91 19.97
CA SER A 2 -15.06 29.49 19.81
C SER A 2 -14.86 29.21 18.33
N VAL A 3 -13.62 28.95 17.90
CA VAL A 3 -13.38 28.41 16.57
C VAL A 3 -13.97 27.00 16.59
N ALA A 4 -15.01 26.77 15.79
CA ALA A 4 -15.57 25.43 15.63
C ALA A 4 -14.43 24.49 15.25
N ALA A 5 -14.32 23.35 15.93
CA ALA A 5 -13.38 22.32 15.52
C ALA A 5 -13.64 21.99 14.04
N PRO A 6 -12.60 21.90 13.18
CA PRO A 6 -12.81 21.57 11.78
C PRO A 6 -13.57 20.25 11.70
N VAL A 7 -14.71 20.28 11.01
CA VAL A 7 -15.49 19.08 10.67
C VAL A 7 -14.55 18.15 9.94
N ARG A 8 -14.35 16.94 10.48
CA ARG A 8 -13.53 15.94 9.81
C ARG A 8 -14.34 15.39 8.65
N SER A 9 -14.03 15.82 7.43
CA SER A 9 -14.56 15.15 6.26
C SER A 9 -13.92 13.77 6.17
N ARG A 10 -14.76 12.73 5.99
CA ARG A 10 -14.31 11.37 5.72
C ARG A 10 -14.34 11.14 4.20
N PHE A 11 -13.30 10.51 3.68
CA PHE A 11 -13.24 10.10 2.28
C PHE A 11 -13.86 8.71 2.14
N TYR A 12 -15.13 8.66 1.75
CA TYR A 12 -15.93 7.44 1.77
C TYR A 12 -15.97 6.80 0.38
N ASN A 13 -15.52 5.56 0.28
CA ASN A 13 -15.55 4.77 -0.95
C ASN A 13 -16.97 4.23 -1.19
N THR A 14 -17.62 4.70 -2.24
CA THR A 14 -19.00 4.34 -2.59
C THR A 14 -19.14 2.95 -3.21
N LEU A 15 -18.05 2.36 -3.73
CA LEU A 15 -18.07 1.00 -4.30
C LEU A 15 -18.31 -0.07 -3.24
N THR A 16 -17.58 0.03 -2.13
CA THR A 16 -17.54 -1.01 -1.09
C THR A 16 -18.09 -0.53 0.25
N GLY A 17 -18.41 0.76 0.36
CA GLY A 17 -18.88 1.38 1.59
C GLY A 17 -17.80 1.50 2.67
N THR A 18 -16.53 1.57 2.27
CA THR A 18 -15.38 1.61 3.18
C THR A 18 -14.73 3.00 3.24
N GLU A 19 -13.77 3.16 4.14
CA GLU A 19 -13.00 4.40 4.31
C GLU A 19 -11.50 4.07 4.28
N PRO A 20 -10.90 3.71 3.12
CA PRO A 20 -9.49 3.32 3.05
C PRO A 20 -8.57 4.44 3.57
N LEU A 21 -7.45 4.08 4.20
CA LEU A 21 -6.46 5.08 4.67
C LEU A 21 -5.30 5.26 3.71
N LEU A 22 -5.04 4.28 2.86
CA LEU A 22 -3.89 4.28 1.98
C LEU A 22 -4.36 4.20 0.53
N PHE A 23 -3.90 5.14 -0.26
CA PHE A 23 -4.25 5.26 -1.66
C PHE A 23 -2.98 5.15 -2.49
N HIS A 24 -3.04 4.45 -3.60
CA HIS A 24 -1.91 4.30 -4.52
C HIS A 24 -2.40 4.49 -5.94
N ALA A 25 -1.69 5.32 -6.69
CA ALA A 25 -2.13 5.84 -7.97
C ALA A 25 -1.24 5.36 -9.13
N GLN A 26 -1.00 4.05 -9.14
CA GLN A 26 -0.12 3.38 -10.08
C GLN A 26 -0.52 3.63 -11.54
N GLY A 27 0.47 3.58 -12.44
CA GLY A 27 0.27 3.78 -13.88
C GLY A 27 0.23 5.24 -14.32
N TYR A 28 -0.19 5.50 -15.57
CA TYR A 28 -0.15 6.84 -16.16
C TYR A 28 -1.22 7.79 -15.60
N HIS A 29 -1.06 9.10 -15.79
CA HIS A 29 -1.97 10.12 -15.23
C HIS A 29 -3.39 10.03 -15.78
N ASP A 30 -3.55 9.67 -17.05
CA ASP A 30 -4.86 9.60 -17.71
C ASP A 30 -5.75 8.47 -17.17
N PHE A 31 -5.17 7.53 -16.42
CA PHE A 31 -5.86 6.38 -15.86
C PHE A 31 -6.25 6.54 -14.39
N LYS A 32 -6.27 7.77 -13.86
CA LYS A 32 -6.56 8.03 -12.43
C LYS A 32 -7.39 9.30 -12.18
N PRO A 33 -8.63 9.39 -12.70
CA PRO A 33 -9.49 10.58 -12.58
C PRO A 33 -9.82 10.99 -11.14
N VAL A 34 -9.85 10.04 -10.20
CA VAL A 34 -10.14 10.30 -8.78
C VAL A 34 -8.94 10.89 -8.03
N TRP A 35 -7.72 10.70 -8.55
CA TRP A 35 -6.49 11.05 -7.84
C TRP A 35 -6.39 12.53 -7.44
N PRO A 36 -6.77 13.52 -8.28
CA PRO A 36 -6.81 14.92 -7.87
C PRO A 36 -7.71 15.17 -6.66
N ARG A 37 -8.87 14.49 -6.55
CA ARG A 37 -9.79 14.62 -5.41
C ARG A 37 -9.17 14.06 -4.13
N ILE A 38 -8.54 12.88 -4.18
CA ILE A 38 -7.84 12.31 -3.02
C ILE A 38 -6.75 13.26 -2.52
N ARG A 39 -5.94 13.79 -3.44
CA ARG A 39 -4.89 14.77 -3.11
C ARG A 39 -5.46 16.03 -2.47
N ALA A 40 -6.52 16.59 -3.06
CA ALA A 40 -7.17 17.79 -2.53
C ALA A 40 -7.77 17.54 -1.14
N HIS A 41 -8.39 16.38 -0.93
CA HIS A 41 -8.94 15.99 0.36
C HIS A 41 -7.86 15.87 1.45
N VAL A 42 -6.77 15.16 1.17
CA VAL A 42 -5.71 14.92 2.16
C VAL A 42 -4.90 16.17 2.45
N PHE A 43 -4.40 16.86 1.41
CA PHE A 43 -3.51 18.01 1.58
C PHE A 43 -4.26 19.34 1.78
N GLY A 44 -5.57 19.39 1.49
CA GLY A 44 -6.42 20.53 1.81
C GLY A 44 -6.87 20.56 3.27
N ALA A 45 -6.75 19.43 3.98
CA ALA A 45 -6.97 19.39 5.42
C ALA A 45 -5.86 20.13 6.19
N PRO A 46 -6.12 20.62 7.41
CA PRO A 46 -5.06 21.16 8.27
C PRO A 46 -4.04 20.06 8.62
N PRO A 47 -2.72 20.37 8.63
CA PRO A 47 -1.70 19.43 9.09
C PRO A 47 -1.99 18.91 10.50
N ARG A 48 -1.58 17.67 10.76
CA ARG A 48 -1.78 16.98 12.05
C ARG A 48 -0.45 16.61 12.67
N GLN A 49 -0.49 16.18 13.94
CA GLN A 49 0.67 15.71 14.70
C GLN A 49 0.30 14.39 15.37
N ILE A 50 0.21 13.33 14.56
CA ILE A 50 -0.15 11.99 15.06
C ILE A 50 1.01 11.39 15.88
N GLY A 51 2.25 11.61 15.45
CA GLY A 51 3.44 11.12 16.14
C GLY A 51 3.82 9.69 15.78
N GLN A 52 4.81 9.17 16.50
CA GLN A 52 5.30 7.80 16.36
C GLN A 52 4.31 6.80 16.97
N SER A 53 4.12 5.67 16.32
CA SER A 53 3.36 4.53 16.85
C SER A 53 4.29 3.46 17.44
N ASP A 54 3.87 2.85 18.56
CA ASP A 54 4.50 1.65 19.13
C ASP A 54 4.00 0.35 18.48
N ARG A 55 2.95 0.45 17.65
CA ARG A 55 2.28 -0.70 17.01
C ARG A 55 2.76 -0.94 15.59
N VAL A 56 3.03 0.13 14.84
CA VAL A 56 3.36 0.05 13.42
C VAL A 56 4.46 1.03 13.02
N THR A 57 5.45 0.54 12.28
CA THR A 57 6.42 1.39 11.59
C THR A 57 5.98 1.63 10.16
N VAL A 58 5.95 2.90 9.75
CA VAL A 58 5.69 3.29 8.36
C VAL A 58 7.02 3.29 7.59
N LEU A 59 7.04 2.61 6.45
CA LEU A 59 8.20 2.36 5.61
C LEU A 59 7.89 2.75 4.16
N THR A 60 8.87 3.27 3.46
CA THR A 60 8.82 3.44 1.99
C THR A 60 10.20 3.25 1.38
N CYS A 61 10.24 3.13 0.06
CA CYS A 61 11.47 3.07 -0.72
C CYS A 61 11.60 4.31 -1.61
N ASN A 62 12.69 5.04 -1.42
CA ASN A 62 13.02 6.23 -2.20
C ASN A 62 14.54 6.40 -2.26
N ASN A 63 15.09 6.33 -3.46
CA ASN A 63 16.53 6.43 -3.71
C ASN A 63 17.01 7.87 -3.99
N GLY A 64 16.15 8.88 -3.79
CA GLY A 64 16.46 10.29 -4.01
C GLY A 64 16.11 10.82 -5.40
N HIS A 65 15.38 10.06 -6.23
CA HIS A 65 14.91 10.52 -7.52
C HIS A 65 13.83 11.63 -7.37
N ASP A 66 13.90 12.71 -8.15
CA ASP A 66 13.06 13.91 -8.03
C ASP A 66 11.54 13.66 -8.09
N ALA A 67 11.12 12.57 -8.72
CA ALA A 67 9.72 12.18 -8.82
C ALA A 67 9.18 11.46 -7.57
N MET A 68 10.00 11.18 -6.56
CA MET A 68 9.62 10.52 -5.32
C MET A 68 9.20 11.55 -4.25
N GLY A 69 8.65 11.08 -3.13
CA GLY A 69 8.39 11.91 -1.95
C GLY A 69 6.92 12.15 -1.62
N LEU A 70 5.98 11.79 -2.49
CA LEU A 70 4.55 12.08 -2.25
C LEU A 70 4.02 11.38 -1.00
N PHE A 71 4.42 10.12 -0.79
CA PHE A 71 4.03 9.38 0.39
C PHE A 71 4.63 10.00 1.66
N GLU A 72 5.92 10.35 1.60
CA GLU A 72 6.61 11.04 2.68
C GLU A 72 5.95 12.39 3.02
N ASP A 73 5.56 13.16 2.01
CA ASP A 73 4.84 14.42 2.18
C ASP A 73 3.49 14.21 2.89
N SER A 74 2.76 13.15 2.53
CA SER A 74 1.51 12.81 3.23
C SER A 74 1.75 12.40 4.69
N CYS A 75 2.82 11.66 4.97
CA CYS A 75 3.22 11.31 6.33
C CYS A 75 3.63 12.55 7.13
N ALA A 76 4.42 13.44 6.54
CA ALA A 76 4.84 14.71 7.14
C ALA A 76 3.64 15.62 7.44
N HIS A 77 2.68 15.71 6.51
CA HIS A 77 1.43 16.44 6.70
C HIS A 77 0.61 15.91 7.89
N LEU A 78 0.72 14.62 8.19
CA LEU A 78 0.08 13.99 9.35
C LEU A 78 0.95 13.96 10.62
N GLY A 79 2.21 14.39 10.53
CA GLY A 79 3.19 14.27 11.61
C GLY A 79 3.51 12.82 11.97
N VAL A 80 3.45 11.90 11.00
CA VAL A 80 3.79 10.48 11.15
C VAL A 80 5.24 10.27 10.69
N PRO A 81 6.14 9.75 11.55
CA PRO A 81 7.49 9.39 11.14
C PRO A 81 7.47 8.26 10.10
N VAL A 82 8.31 8.39 9.06
CA VAL A 82 8.48 7.38 8.00
C VAL A 82 9.94 6.98 7.90
N VAL A 83 10.20 5.67 7.84
CA VAL A 83 11.50 5.11 7.48
C VAL A 83 11.60 5.13 5.97
N VAL A 84 12.62 5.81 5.45
CA VAL A 84 12.87 5.91 4.00
C VAL A 84 14.08 5.04 3.66
N ALA A 85 13.83 3.92 2.99
CA ALA A 85 14.84 2.95 2.61
C ALA A 85 15.34 3.17 1.18
N GLY A 86 16.54 2.66 0.88
CA GLY A 86 17.07 2.58 -0.49
C GLY A 86 17.86 3.80 -0.96
N ARG A 87 18.16 4.76 -0.07
CA ARG A 87 19.00 5.92 -0.36
C ARG A 87 20.46 5.55 -0.66
N GLU A 88 20.87 4.35 -0.27
CA GLU A 88 22.19 3.79 -0.57
C GLU A 88 22.35 3.35 -2.03
N PHE A 89 21.26 3.21 -2.79
CA PHE A 89 21.28 2.69 -4.17
C PHE A 89 21.20 3.83 -5.20
N THR A 90 22.32 4.15 -5.85
CA THR A 90 22.35 5.16 -6.92
C THR A 90 21.70 4.69 -8.22
N GLU A 91 21.75 3.38 -8.48
CA GLU A 91 20.96 2.73 -9.52
C GLU A 91 19.73 2.06 -8.90
N TRP A 92 18.61 2.04 -9.61
CA TRP A 92 17.37 1.47 -9.08
C TRP A 92 16.79 0.42 -10.01
N SER A 93 16.41 -0.71 -9.41
CA SER A 93 15.69 -1.79 -10.05
C SER A 93 14.70 -2.31 -9.02
N ASN A 94 13.40 -2.25 -9.32
CA ASN A 94 12.39 -2.69 -8.38
C ASN A 94 12.59 -4.18 -8.03
N ALA A 95 12.91 -5.03 -9.00
CA ALA A 95 13.12 -6.47 -8.76
C ALA A 95 14.27 -6.84 -7.80
N VAL A 96 15.24 -5.94 -7.58
CA VAL A 96 16.45 -6.20 -6.79
C VAL A 96 16.55 -5.23 -5.61
N HIS A 97 16.65 -3.94 -5.89
CA HIS A 97 16.96 -2.92 -4.90
C HIS A 97 15.80 -2.63 -3.96
N LYS A 98 14.54 -2.72 -4.41
CA LYS A 98 13.37 -2.52 -3.54
C LYS A 98 13.26 -3.63 -2.46
N PRO A 99 13.28 -4.93 -2.78
CA PRO A 99 13.33 -5.99 -1.77
C PRO A 99 14.53 -5.87 -0.83
N GLN A 100 15.71 -5.54 -1.36
CA GLN A 100 16.92 -5.37 -0.55
C GLN A 100 16.79 -4.18 0.42
N ALA A 101 16.32 -3.03 -0.05
CA ALA A 101 16.08 -1.84 0.77
C ALA A 101 15.09 -2.12 1.90
N ILE A 102 13.99 -2.81 1.57
CA ILE A 102 12.97 -3.22 2.56
C ILE A 102 13.62 -4.13 3.62
N LEU A 103 14.38 -5.15 3.21
CA LEU A 103 15.07 -6.04 4.16
C LEU A 103 16.07 -5.29 5.05
N ASN A 104 16.86 -4.40 4.48
CA ASN A 104 17.82 -3.57 5.22
C ASN A 104 17.09 -2.76 6.29
N ALA A 105 16.00 -2.08 5.93
CA ALA A 105 15.21 -1.29 6.87
C ALA A 105 14.55 -2.15 7.95
N LEU A 106 14.02 -3.33 7.58
CA LEU A 106 13.39 -4.25 8.51
C LEU A 106 14.36 -4.80 9.58
N ALA A 107 15.69 -4.75 9.38
CA ALA A 107 16.65 -5.15 10.39
C ALA A 107 16.52 -4.33 11.69
N ASP A 108 16.14 -3.06 11.57
CA ASP A 108 16.03 -2.12 12.69
C ASP A 108 14.59 -1.92 13.19
N VAL A 109 13.56 -2.34 12.41
CA VAL A 109 12.16 -2.21 12.81
C VAL A 109 11.83 -3.08 14.04
N ARG A 110 11.34 -2.45 15.11
CA ARG A 110 10.99 -3.13 16.38
C ARG A 110 9.48 -3.22 16.66
N THR A 111 8.68 -2.45 15.94
CA THR A 111 7.23 -2.51 16.06
C THR A 111 6.70 -3.86 15.57
N PRO A 112 5.58 -4.37 16.11
CA PRO A 112 4.99 -5.65 15.69
C PRO A 112 4.50 -5.67 14.24
N TRP A 113 4.15 -4.51 13.69
CA TRP A 113 3.66 -4.34 12.33
C TRP A 113 4.51 -3.36 11.53
N VAL A 114 4.57 -3.56 10.23
CA VAL A 114 5.16 -2.63 9.27
C VAL A 114 4.14 -2.33 8.17
N LEU A 115 3.99 -1.05 7.87
CA LEU A 115 3.18 -0.54 6.77
C LEU A 115 4.12 -0.05 5.68
N HIS A 116 3.92 -0.49 4.44
CA HIS A 116 4.64 0.01 3.29
C HIS A 116 3.70 0.67 2.28
N ALA A 117 4.19 1.76 1.69
CA ALA A 117 3.60 2.37 0.52
C ALA A 117 4.69 2.82 -0.47
N ASP A 118 4.40 2.81 -1.76
CA ASP A 118 5.28 3.38 -2.78
C ASP A 118 5.45 4.89 -2.60
N SER A 119 6.70 5.36 -2.65
CA SER A 119 7.03 6.77 -2.36
C SER A 119 6.44 7.75 -3.40
N ARG A 120 6.47 7.35 -4.67
CA ARG A 120 6.14 8.22 -5.82
C ARG A 120 4.69 8.67 -5.85
N ASP A 121 3.78 7.74 -5.59
CA ASP A 121 2.38 7.86 -5.98
C ASP A 121 1.43 7.21 -4.97
N ALA A 122 1.84 7.10 -3.70
CA ALA A 122 0.95 6.74 -2.60
C ALA A 122 0.70 7.90 -1.63
N ILE A 123 -0.42 7.84 -0.92
CA ILE A 123 -0.85 8.82 0.10
C ILE A 123 -1.42 8.09 1.31
N LEU A 124 -0.94 8.46 2.50
CA LEU A 124 -1.59 8.14 3.78
C LEU A 124 -2.57 9.28 4.14
N ALA A 125 -3.81 8.92 4.46
CA ALA A 125 -4.87 9.87 4.79
C ALA A 125 -5.23 9.92 6.28
N GLY A 126 -4.55 9.16 7.15
CA GLY A 126 -4.94 9.06 8.56
C GLY A 126 -3.92 8.40 9.48
N ASN A 127 -4.38 8.06 10.70
CA ASN A 127 -3.54 7.40 11.69
C ASN A 127 -3.26 5.95 11.27
N PRO A 128 -1.99 5.54 11.06
CA PRO A 128 -1.66 4.18 10.65
C PRO A 128 -2.05 3.10 11.69
N ASP A 129 -2.26 3.45 12.97
CA ASP A 129 -2.75 2.50 13.97
C ASP A 129 -4.10 1.89 13.60
N ARG A 130 -4.95 2.64 12.88
CA ARG A 130 -6.23 2.13 12.40
C ARG A 130 -6.04 0.93 11.47
N LEU A 131 -4.96 0.88 10.68
CA LEU A 131 -4.68 -0.26 9.81
C LEU A 131 -4.34 -1.53 10.61
N VAL A 132 -3.73 -1.38 11.79
CA VAL A 132 -3.51 -2.50 12.71
C VAL A 132 -4.83 -2.98 13.32
N ASP A 133 -5.75 -2.06 13.62
CA ASP A 133 -7.10 -2.42 14.08
C ASP A 133 -7.90 -3.12 12.96
N ASP A 134 -7.79 -2.63 11.73
CA ASP A 134 -8.44 -3.20 10.54
C ASP A 134 -7.87 -4.61 10.24
N MET A 135 -6.56 -4.82 10.40
CA MET A 135 -5.95 -6.17 10.34
C MET A 135 -6.60 -7.14 11.33
N ALA A 136 -6.72 -6.75 12.60
CA ALA A 136 -7.29 -7.60 13.63
C ALA A 136 -8.78 -7.89 13.42
N ARG A 137 -9.52 -6.92 12.88
CA ARG A 137 -10.97 -7.02 12.68
C ARG A 137 -11.35 -7.79 11.41
N ASP A 138 -10.71 -7.48 10.29
CA ASP A 138 -11.17 -7.89 8.96
C ASP A 138 -10.28 -8.96 8.31
N PHE A 139 -9.06 -9.15 8.80
CA PHE A 139 -8.07 -10.07 8.23
C PHE A 139 -7.46 -10.99 9.30
N ALA A 140 -8.28 -11.40 10.28
CA ALA A 140 -7.86 -12.28 11.37
C ALA A 140 -7.23 -13.57 10.82
N GLY A 141 -5.96 -13.81 11.17
CA GLY A 141 -5.19 -14.98 10.74
C GLY A 141 -4.25 -14.73 9.55
N ALA A 142 -4.35 -13.57 8.88
CA ALA A 142 -3.36 -13.15 7.90
C ALA A 142 -2.15 -12.50 8.60
N ASP A 143 -0.96 -12.81 8.11
CA ASP A 143 0.28 -12.13 8.50
C ASP A 143 0.56 -10.92 7.62
N MET A 144 -0.04 -10.86 6.42
CA MET A 144 0.15 -9.76 5.47
C MET A 144 -1.07 -9.56 4.58
N VAL A 145 -1.40 -8.30 4.35
CA VAL A 145 -2.43 -7.91 3.40
C VAL A 145 -1.81 -6.98 2.36
N PHE A 146 -2.02 -7.29 1.09
CA PHE A 146 -1.69 -6.41 -0.02
C PHE A 146 -2.91 -5.65 -0.51
N GLY A 147 -2.70 -4.45 -1.06
CA GLY A 147 -3.73 -3.77 -1.85
C GLY A 147 -4.02 -4.57 -3.12
N GLY A 148 -5.30 -4.80 -3.42
CA GLY A 148 -5.72 -5.37 -4.70
C GLY A 148 -5.70 -4.33 -5.82
N CYS A 149 -5.39 -4.73 -7.05
CA CYS A 149 -5.54 -3.90 -8.24
C CYS A 149 -6.40 -4.60 -9.31
N GLN A 150 -7.02 -3.80 -10.18
CA GLN A 150 -7.91 -4.32 -11.23
C GLN A 150 -7.18 -5.00 -12.38
N LEU A 151 -5.96 -4.56 -12.67
CA LEU A 151 -5.15 -5.13 -13.74
C LEU A 151 -4.14 -6.14 -13.19
N SER A 152 -4.10 -7.32 -13.80
CA SER A 152 -3.03 -8.29 -13.59
C SER A 152 -1.73 -7.73 -14.18
N TRP A 153 -0.80 -7.36 -13.31
CA TRP A 153 0.55 -6.99 -13.71
C TRP A 153 1.59 -7.77 -12.87
N PRO A 154 2.64 -8.34 -13.47
CA PRO A 154 2.81 -8.58 -14.89
C PRO A 154 1.64 -9.38 -15.46
N ASN A 155 1.24 -9.09 -16.71
CA ASN A 155 0.10 -9.77 -17.33
C ASN A 155 0.51 -11.18 -17.80
N ALA A 156 0.45 -12.14 -16.89
CA ALA A 156 0.82 -13.53 -17.12
C ALA A 156 -0.21 -14.46 -16.45
N GLU A 157 -0.65 -15.48 -17.20
CA GLU A 157 -1.74 -16.39 -16.81
C GLU A 157 -1.37 -17.27 -15.61
N ASP A 158 -0.11 -17.68 -15.52
CA ASP A 158 0.42 -18.46 -14.41
C ASP A 158 0.37 -17.69 -13.08
N LEU A 159 0.48 -16.36 -13.13
CA LEU A 159 0.35 -15.49 -11.96
C LEU A 159 -1.11 -15.21 -11.60
N SER A 160 -1.97 -14.94 -12.60
CA SER A 160 -3.36 -14.53 -12.34
C SER A 160 -4.27 -15.71 -11.99
N SER A 161 -4.01 -16.90 -12.51
CA SER A 161 -4.87 -18.08 -12.32
C SER A 161 -5.03 -18.46 -10.85
N PHE A 162 -3.96 -18.34 -10.05
CA PHE A 162 -4.03 -18.56 -8.61
C PHE A 162 -4.92 -17.52 -7.92
N GLU A 163 -4.68 -16.23 -8.17
CA GLU A 163 -5.41 -15.11 -7.55
C GLU A 163 -6.92 -15.14 -7.87
N LEU A 164 -7.26 -15.49 -9.11
CA LEU A 164 -8.64 -15.62 -9.57
C LEU A 164 -9.34 -16.88 -9.03
N GLY A 165 -8.58 -17.85 -8.52
CA GLY A 165 -9.10 -19.05 -7.86
C GLY A 165 -9.33 -18.87 -6.36
N LEU A 166 -8.92 -17.75 -5.77
CA LEU A 166 -9.05 -17.52 -4.32
C LEU A 166 -10.48 -17.13 -3.93
N PRO A 167 -10.96 -17.56 -2.74
CA PRO A 167 -12.25 -17.13 -2.22
C PRO A 167 -12.35 -15.60 -2.12
N GLY A 168 -13.46 -15.04 -2.62
CA GLY A 168 -13.75 -13.61 -2.59
C GLY A 168 -13.27 -12.86 -3.83
N SER A 169 -12.37 -13.44 -4.64
CA SER A 169 -11.92 -12.84 -5.90
C SER A 169 -13.09 -12.64 -6.88
N GLU A 170 -14.12 -13.49 -6.84
CA GLU A 170 -15.32 -13.35 -7.67
C GLU A 170 -16.16 -12.10 -7.35
N SER A 171 -15.99 -11.54 -6.16
CA SER A 171 -16.83 -10.46 -5.61
C SER A 171 -16.20 -9.06 -5.70
N SER A 172 -14.99 -8.93 -6.24
CA SER A 172 -14.25 -7.67 -6.30
C SER A 172 -13.54 -7.51 -7.63
N ASP A 173 -13.52 -6.32 -8.22
CA ASP A 173 -12.68 -6.08 -9.39
C ASP A 173 -11.18 -6.02 -9.04
N TYR A 174 -10.82 -5.88 -7.77
CA TYR A 174 -9.44 -5.68 -7.29
C TYR A 174 -8.77 -7.01 -6.95
N LYS A 175 -8.70 -7.90 -7.94
CA LYS A 175 -8.36 -9.33 -7.75
C LYS A 175 -6.87 -9.63 -7.67
N HIS A 176 -6.04 -8.71 -8.14
CA HIS A 176 -4.62 -8.97 -8.36
C HIS A 176 -3.76 -8.31 -7.30
N LEU A 177 -2.73 -9.01 -6.83
CA LEU A 177 -1.82 -8.48 -5.82
C LEU A 177 -1.05 -7.30 -6.40
N ASN A 178 -1.08 -6.16 -5.68
CA ASN A 178 -0.24 -5.01 -5.97
C ASN A 178 0.85 -4.84 -4.91
N GLY A 179 2.12 -4.76 -5.34
CA GLY A 179 3.28 -4.63 -4.46
C GLY A 179 3.51 -3.22 -3.90
N GLY A 180 2.71 -2.24 -4.31
CA GLY A 180 2.87 -0.85 -3.91
C GLY A 180 2.34 -0.55 -2.51
N LEU A 181 1.30 -1.26 -2.06
CA LEU A 181 0.68 -1.06 -0.73
C LEU A 181 0.56 -2.39 0.01
N TRP A 182 1.04 -2.42 1.26
CA TRP A 182 0.80 -3.56 2.15
C TRP A 182 1.01 -3.24 3.61
N ILE A 183 0.39 -4.03 4.48
CA ILE A 183 0.68 -4.09 5.91
C ILE A 183 1.02 -5.53 6.27
N ALA A 184 2.04 -5.71 7.11
CA ALA A 184 2.49 -7.04 7.51
C ALA A 184 3.00 -7.09 8.94
N ARG A 185 2.89 -8.27 9.54
CA ARG A 185 3.67 -8.69 10.69
C ARG A 185 5.16 -8.51 10.39
N THR A 186 5.90 -7.83 11.27
CA THR A 186 7.30 -7.45 10.97
C THR A 186 8.23 -8.66 10.79
N ASP A 187 8.05 -9.71 11.58
CA ASP A 187 8.74 -10.99 11.43
C ASP A 187 8.43 -11.65 10.08
N PHE A 188 7.15 -11.68 9.70
CA PHE A 188 6.73 -12.22 8.41
C PHE A 188 7.22 -11.40 7.22
N ALA A 189 7.26 -10.07 7.32
CA ALA A 189 7.81 -9.22 6.28
C ALA A 189 9.30 -9.56 6.01
N ARG A 190 10.09 -9.84 7.06
CA ARG A 190 11.47 -10.29 6.89
C ARG A 190 11.56 -11.65 6.19
N GLU A 191 10.72 -12.60 6.61
CA GLU A 191 10.61 -13.93 5.99
C GLU A 191 10.30 -13.81 4.49
N LEU A 192 9.22 -13.10 4.15
CA LEU A 192 8.76 -12.94 2.77
C LEU A 192 9.78 -12.21 1.93
N PHE A 193 10.28 -11.03 2.35
CA PHE A 193 11.19 -10.26 1.51
C PHE A 193 12.55 -10.94 1.33
N SER A 194 12.97 -11.80 2.26
CA SER A 194 14.14 -12.67 2.06
C SER A 194 13.90 -13.65 0.91
N ALA A 195 12.71 -14.27 0.87
CA ALA A 195 12.32 -15.13 -0.24
C ALA A 195 12.14 -14.35 -1.55
N VAL A 196 11.57 -13.14 -1.50
CA VAL A 196 11.41 -12.27 -2.68
C VAL A 196 12.77 -11.94 -3.27
N LEU A 197 13.76 -11.56 -2.46
CA LEU A 197 15.09 -11.24 -2.94
C LEU A 197 15.74 -12.44 -3.65
N ALA A 198 15.60 -13.65 -3.08
CA ALA A 198 16.15 -14.90 -3.62
C ALA A 198 15.38 -15.49 -4.81
N THR A 199 14.19 -14.98 -5.12
CA THR A 199 13.36 -15.47 -6.23
C THR A 199 13.85 -14.87 -7.54
N GLU A 200 13.87 -15.64 -8.63
CA GLU A 200 14.15 -15.09 -9.96
C GLU A 200 12.98 -14.19 -10.44
N PRO A 201 13.25 -13.04 -11.10
CA PRO A 201 12.20 -12.22 -11.70
C PRO A 201 11.32 -12.99 -12.68
N HIS A 202 10.09 -12.52 -12.87
CA HIS A 202 9.22 -13.08 -13.90
C HIS A 202 9.60 -12.51 -15.27
N PRO A 203 9.75 -13.33 -16.33
CA PRO A 203 10.23 -12.87 -17.64
C PRO A 203 9.32 -11.84 -18.32
N ALA A 204 8.03 -11.80 -17.98
CA ALA A 204 7.10 -10.78 -18.51
C ALA A 204 7.33 -9.37 -17.93
N ALA A 205 8.09 -9.23 -16.83
CA ALA A 205 8.50 -7.95 -16.25
C ALA A 205 9.75 -8.17 -15.36
N PRO A 206 10.93 -8.38 -15.95
CA PRO A 206 12.15 -8.71 -15.20
C PRO A 206 12.59 -7.62 -14.23
N GLU A 207 12.15 -6.37 -14.45
CA GLU A 207 12.39 -5.22 -13.58
C GLU A 207 11.45 -5.14 -12.37
N SER A 208 10.40 -5.97 -12.33
CA SER A 208 9.33 -5.94 -11.33
C SER A 208 9.58 -6.85 -10.14
N GLU A 209 9.47 -6.29 -8.93
CA GLU A 209 9.31 -7.08 -7.70
C GLU A 209 7.92 -7.71 -7.59
N GLN A 210 6.88 -7.06 -8.14
CA GLN A 210 5.50 -7.58 -8.08
C GLN A 210 5.38 -8.95 -8.76
N GLY A 211 6.13 -9.19 -9.85
CA GLY A 211 6.22 -10.52 -10.46
C GLY A 211 6.78 -11.57 -9.49
N LYS A 212 7.77 -11.21 -8.68
CA LYS A 212 8.38 -12.09 -7.66
C LYS A 212 7.41 -12.35 -6.50
N LEU A 213 6.74 -11.30 -6.02
CA LEU A 213 5.70 -11.40 -4.99
C LEU A 213 4.56 -12.34 -5.44
N ARG A 214 4.05 -12.16 -6.66
CA ARG A 214 2.96 -12.98 -7.21
C ARG A 214 3.39 -14.44 -7.42
N LYS A 215 4.64 -14.71 -7.82
CA LYS A 215 5.18 -16.08 -7.87
C LYS A 215 5.21 -16.77 -6.50
N LEU A 216 5.46 -16.00 -5.44
CA LEU A 216 5.54 -16.53 -4.08
C LEU A 216 4.18 -16.65 -3.41
N PHE A 217 3.20 -15.86 -3.81
CA PHE A 217 1.88 -15.79 -3.17
C PHE A 217 1.24 -17.18 -2.92
N PRO A 218 1.24 -18.13 -3.89
CA PRO A 218 0.70 -19.48 -3.65
C PRO A 218 1.33 -20.22 -2.47
N ASN A 219 2.62 -20.01 -2.21
CA ASN A 219 3.36 -20.71 -1.14
C ASN A 219 3.06 -20.17 0.25
N TYR A 220 2.51 -18.96 0.32
CA TYR A 220 2.24 -18.26 1.57
C TYR A 220 0.75 -18.10 1.87
N TYR A 221 -0.15 -18.51 0.97
CA TYR A 221 -1.58 -18.54 1.28
C TYR A 221 -1.88 -19.61 2.36
N PRO A 222 -2.70 -19.31 3.39
CA PRO A 222 -3.51 -18.10 3.59
C PRO A 222 -2.87 -16.99 4.45
N ARG A 223 -1.58 -17.05 4.77
CA ARG A 223 -0.88 -16.00 5.56
C ARG A 223 -0.78 -14.67 4.81
N ILE A 224 -0.69 -14.72 3.48
CA ILE A 224 -0.88 -13.56 2.60
C ILE A 224 -2.33 -13.55 2.10
N VAL A 225 -2.95 -12.38 2.07
CA VAL A 225 -4.25 -12.15 1.43
C VAL A 225 -4.28 -10.80 0.69
N ILE A 226 -5.30 -10.60 -0.13
CA ILE A 226 -5.56 -9.34 -0.85
C ILE A 226 -6.76 -8.63 -0.19
N ASP A 227 -6.66 -7.31 -0.04
CA ASP A 227 -7.78 -6.45 0.39
C ASP A 227 -8.81 -6.28 -0.74
N TYR A 228 -9.58 -7.33 -1.03
CA TYR A 228 -10.63 -7.30 -2.06
C TYR A 228 -11.73 -6.28 -1.76
N GLY A 229 -11.98 -5.99 -0.48
CA GLY A 229 -13.06 -5.10 -0.04
C GLY A 229 -12.67 -3.62 0.03
N LEU A 230 -11.44 -3.27 -0.34
CA LEU A 230 -10.91 -1.91 -0.24
C LEU A 230 -11.05 -1.33 1.18
N ARG A 231 -10.88 -2.17 2.21
CA ARG A 231 -11.09 -1.81 3.62
C ARG A 231 -9.98 -0.90 4.14
N MET A 232 -8.75 -1.22 3.76
CA MET A 232 -7.53 -0.54 4.16
C MET A 232 -6.92 0.26 3.00
N PHE A 233 -6.93 -0.34 1.81
CA PHE A 233 -6.16 0.11 0.66
C PHE A 233 -7.05 0.36 -0.55
N HIS A 234 -6.73 1.38 -1.34
CA HIS A 234 -7.31 1.56 -2.67
C HIS A 234 -6.24 1.91 -3.69
N ASN A 235 -5.94 0.96 -4.57
CA ASN A 235 -5.15 1.20 -5.78
C ASN A 235 -6.04 1.85 -6.85
N VAL A 236 -6.01 3.17 -6.96
CA VAL A 236 -6.89 3.96 -7.84
C VAL A 236 -6.39 4.06 -9.28
N GLY A 237 -5.21 3.50 -9.57
CA GLY A 237 -4.77 3.31 -10.94
C GLY A 237 -5.77 2.47 -11.74
N PHE A 238 -6.11 2.95 -12.94
CA PHE A 238 -7.07 2.35 -13.86
C PHE A 238 -8.52 2.31 -13.33
N THR A 239 -8.86 3.17 -12.37
CA THR A 239 -10.24 3.36 -11.90
C THR A 239 -10.89 4.53 -12.65
N PHE A 240 -11.76 4.24 -13.62
CA PHE A 240 -12.35 5.24 -14.52
C PHE A 240 -13.63 5.91 -14.01
N VAL A 241 -14.13 5.47 -12.87
CA VAL A 241 -15.35 5.98 -12.24
C VAL A 241 -14.96 6.75 -10.98
N ASP A 242 -15.67 7.84 -10.71
CA ASP A 242 -15.54 8.52 -9.43
C ASP A 242 -16.25 7.72 -8.34
N THR A 243 -15.48 7.27 -7.35
CA THR A 243 -15.89 6.29 -6.35
C THR A 243 -15.91 6.89 -4.95
N TYR A 244 -15.87 8.22 -4.82
CA TYR A 244 -15.78 8.85 -3.51
C TYR A 244 -16.77 9.98 -3.26
N ASP A 245 -17.33 9.94 -2.06
CA ASP A 245 -18.10 11.00 -1.44
C ASP A 245 -17.34 11.58 -0.25
N GLU A 246 -17.45 12.90 -0.05
CA GLU A 246 -17.02 13.55 1.19
C GLU A 246 -18.18 13.59 2.17
N ARG A 247 -18.02 12.94 3.33
CA ARG A 247 -19.06 12.89 4.37
C ARG A 247 -18.60 13.68 5.59
N SER A 248 -19.42 14.62 6.05
CA SER A 248 -19.21 15.31 7.32
C SER A 248 -19.45 14.36 8.48
N SER A 249 -18.49 14.28 9.40
CA SER A 249 -18.64 13.59 10.70
C SER A 249 -19.54 14.37 11.66
#